data_AF-A0A382HWI5-F1
#
_entry.id   AF-A0A382HWI5-F1
#
_cell.length_a   1.000
_cell.length_b   1.000
_cell.length_c   1.000
_cell.angle_alpha   90.00
_cell.angle_beta   90.00
_cell.angle_gamma   90.00
#
_symmetry.space_group_name_H-M   'P 1'
#
loop_
_entity.id
_entity.type
_entity.pdbx_description
1 polymer ?
#
loop_
_entity_poly.entity_id
_entity_poly.type
_entity_poly.pdbx_seq_one_letter_code
_entity_poly.pdbx_strand_id
1 'polypeptide(L)'
;VANNNGANAVSVAEHVLMQMLVLYRQLLFHHHSVSEGPWENRKMKNRELGGKTLGLIGLGQIGKTVARYSVSLGMKVQYFDVVRQHETETELGLDYAFPETLLKTSDIVSYHVPITQ
;
A
#
# COMPACT_ATOMS: atom_id res chain seq x y z
N VAL A 1 -15.29 -0.12 -28.59
CA VAL A 1 -14.21 -0.43 -27.61
C VAL A 1 -14.88 -0.71 -26.28
N ALA A 2 -14.57 -1.81 -25.62
CA ALA A 2 -15.06 -2.16 -24.27
C ALA A 2 -13.87 -2.37 -23.33
N ASN A 3 -14.02 -2.05 -22.05
CA ASN A 3 -13.03 -2.32 -21.01
C ASN A 3 -13.64 -3.17 -19.89
N ASN A 4 -12.78 -3.86 -19.14
CA ASN A 4 -13.15 -4.70 -18.01
C ASN A 4 -12.67 -4.04 -16.71
N ASN A 5 -13.10 -2.80 -16.51
CA ASN A 5 -12.59 -1.94 -15.44
C ASN A 5 -12.78 -2.59 -14.07
N GLY A 6 -11.70 -2.70 -13.30
CA GLY A 6 -11.71 -3.25 -11.96
C GLY A 6 -11.62 -4.78 -11.87
N ALA A 7 -11.66 -5.52 -12.98
CA ALA A 7 -11.63 -6.98 -12.94
C ALA A 7 -10.33 -7.56 -12.35
N ASN A 8 -9.22 -6.85 -12.48
CA ASN A 8 -7.94 -7.23 -11.89
C ASN A 8 -7.65 -6.51 -10.56
N ALA A 9 -8.63 -5.81 -9.96
CA ALA A 9 -8.40 -4.98 -8.78
C ALA A 9 -7.82 -5.77 -7.60
N VAL A 10 -8.35 -6.96 -7.34
CA VAL A 10 -7.86 -7.88 -6.30
C VAL A 10 -6.42 -8.31 -6.59
N SER A 11 -6.15 -8.79 -7.80
CA SER A 11 -4.81 -9.27 -8.18
C SER A 11 -3.74 -8.17 -8.06
N VAL A 12 -4.06 -6.94 -8.48
CA VAL A 12 -3.13 -5.81 -8.31
C VAL A 12 -2.97 -5.43 -6.84
N ALA A 13 -4.06 -5.44 -6.05
CA ALA A 13 -3.99 -5.12 -4.63
C ALA A 13 -3.14 -6.13 -3.84
N GLU A 14 -3.29 -7.43 -4.11
CA GLU A 14 -2.46 -8.48 -3.52
C GLU A 14 -0.97 -8.30 -3.87
N HIS A 15 -0.67 -7.95 -5.13
CA HIS A 15 0.69 -7.68 -5.56
C HIS A 15 1.29 -6.48 -4.82
N VAL A 16 0.52 -5.40 -4.63
CA VAL A 16 0.94 -4.20 -3.91
C VAL A 16 1.25 -4.51 -2.45
N LEU A 17 0.39 -5.29 -1.77
CA LEU A 17 0.65 -5.76 -0.40
C LEU A 17 1.90 -6.62 -0.30
N MET A 18 2.09 -7.53 -1.25
CA MET A 18 3.30 -8.34 -1.33
C MET A 18 4.54 -7.44 -1.44
N GLN A 19 4.52 -6.42 -2.31
CA GLN A 19 5.62 -5.45 -2.43
C GLN A 19 5.89 -4.71 -1.11
N MET A 20 4.85 -4.24 -0.42
CA MET A 20 4.99 -3.60 0.90
C MET A 20 5.66 -4.53 1.91
N LEU A 21 5.22 -5.80 1.98
CA LEU A 21 5.78 -6.81 2.87
C LEU A 21 7.24 -7.15 2.52
N VAL A 22 7.53 -7.34 1.24
CA VAL A 22 8.89 -7.62 0.73
C VAL A 22 9.87 -6.54 1.19
N LEU A 23 9.46 -5.27 1.09
CA LEU A 23 10.29 -4.12 1.49
C LEU A 23 10.43 -4.00 3.01
N TYR A 24 9.32 -4.07 3.75
CA TYR A 24 9.32 -3.90 5.21
C TYR A 24 10.01 -5.03 5.97
N ARG A 25 9.89 -6.24 5.45
CA ARG A 25 10.49 -7.46 6.01
C ARG A 25 11.85 -7.77 5.43
N GLN A 26 12.36 -6.93 4.52
CA GLN A 26 13.65 -7.10 3.85
C GLN A 26 13.79 -8.50 3.23
N LEU A 27 12.70 -9.01 2.65
CA LEU A 27 12.57 -10.43 2.27
C LEU A 27 13.70 -10.87 1.33
N LEU A 28 14.03 -10.05 0.34
CA LEU A 28 15.07 -10.37 -0.64
C LEU A 28 16.47 -10.49 0.00
N PHE A 29 16.77 -9.64 0.98
CA PHE A 29 18.02 -9.72 1.74
C PHE A 29 18.09 -11.03 2.54
N HIS A 30 17.04 -11.35 3.30
CA HIS A 30 17.01 -12.58 4.09
C HIS A 30 17.03 -13.83 3.22
N HIS A 31 16.34 -13.80 2.08
CA HIS A 31 16.39 -14.89 1.11
C HIS A 31 17.82 -15.13 0.64
N HIS A 32 18.51 -14.08 0.20
CA HIS A 32 19.89 -14.16 -0.29
C HIS A 32 20.86 -14.70 0.77
N SER A 33 20.79 -14.13 1.97
CA SER A 33 21.56 -14.56 3.16
C SER A 33 21.45 -16.07 3.38
N VAL A 34 20.23 -16.59 3.47
CA VAL A 34 20.01 -18.02 3.72
C VAL A 34 20.38 -18.89 2.52
N SER A 35 20.11 -18.45 1.29
CA SER A 35 20.42 -19.24 0.09
C SER A 35 21.92 -19.39 -0.18
N GLU A 36 22.74 -18.44 0.28
CA GLU A 36 24.19 -18.46 0.08
C GLU A 36 24.96 -19.15 1.22
N GLY A 37 24.25 -19.59 2.28
CA GLY A 37 24.82 -20.36 3.39
C GLY A 37 24.94 -19.63 4.74
N PRO A 38 25.22 -18.32 4.83
CA PRO A 38 25.31 -17.67 6.13
C PRO A 38 23.94 -17.21 6.65
N TRP A 39 23.55 -17.57 7.88
CA TRP A 39 22.34 -17.03 8.52
C TRP A 39 22.63 -15.66 9.17
N GLU A 40 22.75 -14.59 8.37
CA GLU A 40 23.12 -13.24 8.84
C GLU A 40 21.96 -12.40 9.41
N ASN A 41 21.00 -13.02 10.09
CA ASN A 41 19.79 -12.32 10.56
C ASN A 41 19.99 -11.43 11.79
N ARG A 42 21.15 -11.53 12.47
CA ARG A 42 21.39 -10.88 13.76
C ARG A 42 21.54 -9.35 13.71
N LYS A 43 21.82 -8.76 12.55
CA LYS A 43 22.10 -7.31 12.41
C LYS A 43 20.91 -6.49 11.91
N MET A 44 19.86 -7.13 11.40
CA MET A 44 18.76 -6.46 10.70
C MET A 44 17.50 -6.42 11.56
N LYS A 45 16.92 -5.22 11.73
CA LYS A 45 15.63 -5.04 12.40
C LYS A 45 14.53 -4.95 11.35
N ASN A 46 13.77 -6.04 11.20
CA ASN A 46 12.58 -6.05 10.37
C ASN A 46 11.53 -5.08 10.93
N ARG A 47 10.78 -4.45 10.03
CA ARG A 47 9.66 -3.56 10.39
C ARG A 47 8.34 -4.25 10.09
N GLU A 48 7.33 -3.87 10.86
CA GLU A 48 5.95 -4.35 10.68
C GLU A 48 5.12 -3.27 10.01
N LEU A 49 4.14 -3.69 9.21
CA LEU A 49 3.17 -2.79 8.58
C LEU A 49 2.16 -2.25 9.61
N GLY A 50 1.80 -3.05 10.62
CA GLY A 50 0.89 -2.63 11.68
C GLY A 50 1.30 -1.30 12.31
N GLY A 51 0.32 -0.40 12.44
CA GLY A 51 0.49 0.95 12.97
C GLY A 51 1.22 1.94 12.05
N LYS A 52 1.67 1.53 10.86
CA LYS A 52 2.25 2.43 9.85
C LYS A 52 1.17 3.15 9.07
N THR A 53 1.53 4.30 8.52
CA THR A 53 0.66 5.12 7.68
C THR A 53 0.92 4.83 6.19
N LEU A 54 -0.10 4.34 5.50
CA LEU A 54 -0.14 4.20 4.04
C LEU A 54 -0.82 5.42 3.42
N GLY A 55 -0.14 6.05 2.46
CA GLY A 55 -0.70 7.10 1.61
C GLY A 55 -1.05 6.55 0.24
N LEU A 56 -2.32 6.67 -0.15
CA LEU A 56 -2.79 6.29 -1.48
C LEU A 56 -3.03 7.54 -2.34
N ILE A 57 -2.33 7.64 -3.46
CA ILE A 57 -2.66 8.63 -4.51
C ILE A 57 -3.55 7.92 -5.53
N GLY A 58 -4.84 8.24 -5.53
CA GLY A 58 -5.89 7.57 -6.28
C GLY A 58 -6.64 6.53 -5.45
N LEU A 59 -7.96 6.66 -5.38
CA LEU A 59 -8.88 5.77 -4.65
C LEU A 59 -9.99 5.22 -5.57
N GLY A 60 -9.58 4.76 -6.75
CA GLY A 60 -10.40 3.95 -7.65
C GLY A 60 -10.54 2.49 -7.18
N GLN A 61 -10.99 1.59 -8.05
CA GLN A 61 -11.24 0.18 -7.68
C GLN A 61 -10.02 -0.51 -7.02
N ILE A 62 -8.83 -0.37 -7.62
CA ILE A 62 -7.59 -0.93 -7.05
C ILE A 62 -7.26 -0.28 -5.70
N GLY A 63 -7.28 1.06 -5.63
CA GLY A 63 -6.96 1.79 -4.40
C GLY A 63 -7.89 1.44 -3.25
N LYS A 64 -9.20 1.27 -3.50
CA LYS A 64 -10.19 0.83 -2.50
C LYS A 64 -9.87 -0.57 -1.98
N THR A 65 -9.51 -1.51 -2.86
CA THR A 65 -9.13 -2.86 -2.44
C THR A 65 -7.84 -2.86 -1.62
N VAL A 66 -6.82 -2.10 -2.04
CA VAL A 66 -5.57 -1.93 -1.27
C VAL A 66 -5.86 -1.32 0.10
N ALA A 67 -6.69 -0.28 0.18
CA ALA A 67 -7.07 0.37 1.43
C ALA A 67 -7.72 -0.63 2.39
N ARG A 68 -8.72 -1.39 1.91
CA ARG A 68 -9.44 -2.39 2.71
C ARG A 68 -8.50 -3.40 3.34
N TYR A 69 -7.60 -3.99 2.55
CA TYR A 69 -6.64 -4.96 3.07
C TYR A 69 -5.62 -4.33 4.02
N SER A 70 -5.15 -3.13 3.73
CA SER A 70 -4.17 -2.43 4.57
C SER A 70 -4.75 -2.06 5.93
N VAL A 71 -6.01 -1.62 5.99
CA VAL A 71 -6.76 -1.40 7.24
C VAL A 71 -6.89 -2.71 8.02
N SER A 72 -7.23 -3.83 7.36
CA SER A 72 -7.29 -5.14 8.02
C SER A 72 -5.94 -5.63 8.57
N LEU A 73 -4.82 -5.16 8.01
CA LEU A 73 -3.46 -5.40 8.54
C LEU A 73 -3.06 -4.43 9.66
N GLY A 74 -3.98 -3.57 10.11
CA GLY A 74 -3.77 -2.61 11.19
C GLY A 74 -2.97 -1.37 10.77
N MET A 75 -2.89 -1.06 9.48
CA MET A 75 -2.31 0.20 9.00
C MET A 75 -3.31 1.36 9.16
N LYS A 76 -2.77 2.57 9.32
CA LYS A 76 -3.54 3.80 9.12
C LYS A 76 -3.50 4.14 7.63
N VAL A 77 -4.63 4.46 7.03
CA VAL A 77 -4.68 4.75 5.60
C VAL A 77 -5.20 6.16 5.38
N GLN A 78 -4.39 6.96 4.71
CA GLN A 78 -4.77 8.27 4.20
C GLN A 78 -4.72 8.25 2.67
N TYR A 79 -5.49 9.11 2.03
CA TYR A 79 -5.53 9.14 0.57
C TYR A 79 -5.76 10.53 0.01
N PHE A 80 -5.39 10.69 -1.26
CA PHE A 80 -5.80 11.79 -2.11
C PHE A 80 -6.42 11.23 -3.39
N ASP A 81 -7.52 11.83 -3.81
CA ASP A 81 -8.10 11.66 -5.14
C ASP A 81 -8.70 13.01 -5.56
N VAL A 82 -8.77 13.25 -6.88
CA VAL A 82 -9.47 14.42 -7.44
C VAL A 82 -10.97 14.37 -7.15
N VAL A 83 -11.55 13.17 -7.02
CA VAL A 83 -12.92 12.95 -6.57
C VAL A 83 -12.92 12.30 -5.20
N ARG A 84 -13.33 13.07 -4.19
CA ARG A 84 -13.38 12.62 -2.80
C ARG A 84 -14.45 11.53 -2.57
N GLN A 85 -14.08 10.47 -1.87
CA GLN A 85 -14.87 9.24 -1.65
C GLN A 85 -15.40 9.15 -0.21
N HIS A 86 -16.36 10.00 0.15
CA HIS A 86 -16.89 10.11 1.53
C HIS A 86 -17.48 8.80 2.10
N GLU A 87 -18.12 7.99 1.26
CA GLU A 87 -18.66 6.69 1.67
C GLU A 87 -17.55 5.73 2.08
N THR A 88 -16.50 5.62 1.25
CA THR A 88 -15.34 4.75 1.54
C THR A 88 -14.53 5.26 2.74
N GLU A 89 -14.42 6.59 2.92
CA GLU A 89 -13.84 7.19 4.14
C GLU A 89 -14.55 6.67 5.39
N THR A 90 -15.87 6.72 5.40
CA THR A 90 -16.69 6.30 6.54
C THR A 90 -16.63 4.78 6.75
N GLU A 91 -16.74 4.01 5.67
CA GLU A 91 -16.73 2.54 5.70
C GLU A 91 -15.41 1.98 6.24
N LEU A 92 -14.28 2.54 5.81
CA LEU A 92 -12.96 2.00 6.10
C LEU A 92 -12.14 2.83 7.11
N GLY A 93 -12.66 3.97 7.57
CA GLY A 93 -11.94 4.90 8.45
C GLY A 93 -10.71 5.52 7.78
N LEU A 94 -10.84 5.96 6.53
CA LEU A 94 -9.74 6.59 5.78
C LEU A 94 -9.69 8.09 6.01
N ASP A 95 -8.49 8.65 6.05
CA ASP A 95 -8.29 10.11 6.13
C ASP A 95 -8.05 10.71 4.73
N TYR A 96 -8.80 11.74 4.35
CA TYR A 96 -8.50 12.53 3.15
C TYR A 96 -7.40 13.54 3.43
N ALA A 97 -6.33 13.54 2.64
CA ALA A 97 -5.21 14.46 2.78
C ALA A 97 -4.73 14.97 1.42
N PHE A 98 -4.35 16.24 1.34
CA PHE A 98 -3.71 16.77 0.13
C PHE A 98 -2.31 16.14 -0.10
N PRO A 99 -1.83 16.07 -1.35
CA PRO A 99 -0.60 15.34 -1.69
C PRO A 99 0.62 15.76 -0.85
N GLU A 100 0.77 17.05 -0.57
CA GLU A 100 1.88 17.55 0.24
C GLU A 100 1.87 16.96 1.66
N THR A 101 0.71 16.99 2.33
CA THR A 101 0.56 16.41 3.67
C THR A 101 0.76 14.90 3.64
N LEU A 102 0.12 14.23 2.68
CA LEU A 102 0.18 12.77 2.52
C LEU A 102 1.63 12.29 2.33
N LEU A 103 2.41 12.94 1.46
CA LEU A 103 3.82 12.60 1.22
C LEU A 103 4.70 12.83 2.45
N LYS A 104 4.35 13.81 3.31
CA LYS A 104 5.12 14.13 4.53
C LYS A 104 4.84 13.18 5.69
N THR A 105 3.64 12.61 5.77
CA THR A 105 3.18 11.85 6.95
C THR A 105 3.04 10.35 6.72
N SER A 106 3.16 9.89 5.47
CA SER A 106 3.13 8.48 5.12
C SER A 106 4.47 7.79 5.33
N ASP A 107 4.43 6.57 5.87
CA ASP A 107 5.59 5.66 5.85
C ASP A 107 5.71 4.96 4.48
N ILE A 108 4.59 4.73 3.80
CA ILE A 108 4.49 4.11 2.47
C ILE A 108 3.58 4.96 1.59
N VAL A 109 3.97 5.19 0.34
CA VAL A 109 3.13 5.85 -0.66
C VAL A 109 2.94 4.93 -1.86
N SER A 110 1.71 4.78 -2.32
CA SER A 110 1.36 3.98 -3.49
C SER A 110 0.45 4.75 -4.44
N TYR A 111 0.76 4.69 -5.73
CA TYR A 111 0.04 5.39 -6.79
C TYR A 111 -0.90 4.42 -7.53
N HIS A 112 -2.17 4.80 -7.60
CA HIS A 112 -3.26 4.06 -8.25
C HIS A 112 -4.08 4.98 -9.16
N VAL A 113 -3.41 5.86 -9.88
CA VAL A 113 -4.00 6.81 -10.82
C VAL A 113 -3.71 6.39 -12.28
N PRO A 114 -4.61 6.70 -13.23
CA PRO A 114 -4.28 6.58 -14.64
C PRO A 114 -3.16 7.57 -14.99
N ILE A 115 -2.35 7.21 -15.99
CA ILE A 115 -1.40 8.16 -16.57
C ILE A 115 -2.17 9.24 -17.35
N THR A 116 -1.93 10.50 -17.01
CA THR A 116 -2.48 11.67 -17.71
C THR A 116 -1.32 12.55 -18.18
N GLN A 117 -1.55 13.36 -19.23
CA GLN A 117 -0.58 14.33 -19.73
C GLN A 117 -0.41 15.52 -18.80
#